data_AF-A0AAW4WJ14-F1
#
_entry.id   AF-A0AAW4WJ14-F1
#
_cell.length_a   1.000
_cell.length_b   1.000
_cell.length_c   1.000
_cell.angle_alpha   90.00
_cell.angle_beta   90.00
_cell.angle_gamma   90.00
#
_symmetry.space_group_name_H-M   'P 1'
#
loop_
_entity.id
_entity.type
_entity.pdbx_description
1 polymer ?
#
loop_
_entity_poly.entity_id
_entity_poly.type
_entity_poly.pdbx_seq_one_letter_code
_entity_poly.pdbx_strand_id
1 'polypeptide(L)'
;MKTLEELNLVDDFLVNSLTSHKIYGEQSARYILECILHRQIGKLTVVPQRFFCGENLETHGIRLDVYLDEENGEIFDIEPDQNDGKEEIVSLPRRVRFYHAKIDAGNLTAGDTYGSLRNVIVIFITTYDPFGLNRMVYTIKNCCIEVPELEYEDGAQTIFLYTRGREGNPPEELKQLLHYMEHSSIENASTENLKKLHRMVTAVKRDGEVGLAYMKSFEREERIRRQGEEEGKKEGLEEGIIKLSRKLGKEDTEILSFLQEELQIGEGQAKRILEKYQ
;
A
#
# COMPACT_ATOMS: atom_id res chain seq x y z
N MET A 1 -10.88 -3.23 15.29
CA MET A 1 -9.63 -2.52 14.95
C MET A 1 -8.55 -3.00 15.92
N LYS A 2 -7.31 -3.16 15.44
CA LYS A 2 -6.17 -3.66 16.24
C LYS A 2 -5.63 -2.57 17.17
N THR A 3 -5.14 -2.94 18.34
CA THR A 3 -4.27 -2.10 19.17
C THR A 3 -2.86 -2.01 18.57
N LEU A 4 -2.04 -1.03 18.99
CA LEU A 4 -0.65 -0.91 18.53
C LEU A 4 0.16 -2.19 18.80
N GLU A 5 -0.11 -2.86 19.92
CA GLU A 5 0.55 -4.10 20.30
C GLU A 5 0.17 -5.28 19.39
N GLU A 6 -1.04 -5.27 18.84
CA GLU A 6 -1.55 -6.29 17.92
C GLU A 6 -1.09 -6.08 16.46
N LEU A 7 -0.49 -4.93 16.12
CA LEU A 7 0.02 -4.70 14.77
C LEU A 7 1.21 -5.61 14.44
N ASN A 8 1.36 -5.95 13.16
CA ASN A 8 2.49 -6.70 12.61
C ASN A 8 3.15 -5.89 11.47
N LEU A 9 4.27 -6.38 10.92
CA LEU A 9 5.03 -5.63 9.91
C LEU A 9 4.43 -5.63 8.50
N VAL A 10 3.30 -6.31 8.30
CA VAL A 10 2.48 -6.11 7.09
C VAL A 10 1.45 -5.00 7.27
N ASP A 11 1.26 -4.46 8.47
CA ASP A 11 0.43 -3.29 8.72
C ASP A 11 1.22 -2.00 8.42
N ASP A 12 0.71 -1.18 7.48
CA ASP A 12 1.38 0.04 6.97
C ASP A 12 1.88 0.95 8.09
N PHE A 13 1.06 1.15 9.13
CA PHE A 13 1.42 2.03 10.24
C PHE A 13 2.68 1.53 10.97
N LEU A 14 2.80 0.23 11.23
CA LEU A 14 3.92 -0.30 12.01
C LEU A 14 5.19 -0.34 11.17
N VAL A 15 5.13 -0.75 9.90
CA VAL A 15 6.33 -0.73 9.05
C VAL A 15 6.83 0.70 8.91
N ASN A 16 5.94 1.67 8.66
CA ASN A 16 6.29 3.08 8.51
C ASN A 16 6.89 3.63 9.80
N SER A 17 6.30 3.31 10.96
CA SER A 17 6.83 3.74 12.26
C SER A 17 8.21 3.14 12.53
N LEU A 18 8.43 1.86 12.17
CA LEU A 18 9.72 1.20 12.33
C LEU A 18 10.79 1.83 11.44
N THR A 19 10.50 2.01 10.15
CA THR A 19 11.45 2.53 9.15
C THR A 19 11.70 4.04 9.33
N SER A 20 10.73 4.79 9.88
CA SER A 20 10.90 6.20 10.25
C SER A 20 11.68 6.41 11.55
N HIS A 21 11.85 5.37 12.36
CA HIS A 21 12.42 5.53 13.70
C HIS A 21 13.90 5.92 13.63
N LYS A 22 14.28 7.04 14.27
CA LYS A 22 15.62 7.63 14.17
C LYS A 22 16.77 6.67 14.52
N ILE A 23 16.52 5.70 15.40
CA ILE A 23 17.53 4.75 15.88
C ILE A 23 17.47 3.42 15.11
N TYR A 24 16.28 2.99 14.70
CA TYR A 24 16.06 1.60 14.22
C TYR A 24 15.71 1.52 12.74
N GLY A 25 15.35 2.64 12.11
CA GLY A 25 14.81 2.67 10.75
C GLY A 25 15.78 2.12 9.73
N GLU A 26 16.99 2.67 9.66
CA GLU A 26 18.03 2.20 8.74
C GLU A 26 18.43 0.75 9.00
N GLN A 27 18.61 0.37 10.28
CA GLN A 27 19.04 -0.99 10.64
C GLN A 27 17.99 -2.05 10.29
N SER A 28 16.72 -1.77 10.57
CA SER A 28 15.62 -2.68 10.26
C SER A 28 15.37 -2.80 8.77
N ALA A 29 15.34 -1.68 8.03
CA ALA A 29 15.19 -1.67 6.59
C ALA A 29 16.33 -2.41 5.88
N ARG A 30 17.59 -2.20 6.32
CA ARG A 30 18.75 -2.94 5.82
C ARG A 30 18.56 -4.45 5.99
N TYR A 31 18.25 -4.90 7.19
CA TYR A 31 18.08 -6.33 7.46
C TYR A 31 16.98 -6.96 6.59
N ILE A 32 15.85 -6.27 6.44
CA ILE A 32 14.75 -6.72 5.58
C ILE A 32 15.23 -6.85 4.12
N LEU A 33 15.90 -5.83 3.57
CA LEU A 33 16.42 -5.86 2.20
C LEU A 33 17.47 -6.97 2.00
N GLU A 34 18.40 -7.16 2.94
CA GLU A 34 19.42 -8.20 2.86
C GLU A 34 18.81 -9.62 2.82
N CYS A 35 17.75 -9.85 3.60
CA CYS A 35 17.00 -11.11 3.56
C CYS A 35 16.25 -11.32 2.23
N ILE A 36 15.76 -10.25 1.60
CA ILE A 36 14.99 -10.33 0.35
C ILE A 36 15.91 -10.49 -0.87
N LEU A 37 17.01 -9.73 -0.90
CA LEU A 37 17.89 -9.62 -2.07
C LEU A 37 19.10 -10.56 -1.99
N HIS A 38 19.33 -11.19 -0.84
CA HIS A 38 20.44 -12.13 -0.60
C HIS A 38 21.83 -11.53 -0.93
N ARG A 39 21.98 -10.23 -0.67
CA ARG A 39 23.26 -9.51 -0.75
C ARG A 39 23.38 -8.54 0.40
N GLN A 40 24.61 -8.10 0.67
CA GLN A 40 24.83 -7.01 1.62
C GLN A 40 24.28 -5.71 1.05
N ILE A 41 23.69 -4.91 1.93
CA ILE A 41 23.12 -3.60 1.61
C ILE A 41 23.96 -2.53 2.31
N GLY A 42 24.41 -1.56 1.54
CA GLY A 42 25.28 -0.48 1.96
C GLY A 42 24.61 0.51 2.91
N LYS A 43 25.03 1.77 2.82
CA LYS A 43 24.41 2.85 3.56
C LYS A 43 23.06 3.17 2.94
N LEU A 44 22.00 3.23 3.75
CA LEU A 44 20.65 3.50 3.31
C LEU A 44 20.17 4.85 3.83
N THR A 45 19.61 5.65 2.93
CA THR A 45 18.74 6.76 3.32
C THR A 45 17.30 6.28 3.27
N VAL A 46 16.63 6.27 4.42
CA VAL A 46 15.24 5.85 4.54
C VAL A 46 14.34 7.08 4.49
N VAL A 47 13.42 7.12 3.52
CA VAL A 47 12.40 8.16 3.39
C VAL A 47 11.02 7.51 3.54
N PRO A 48 10.45 7.49 4.75
CA PRO A 48 9.11 6.97 4.96
C PRO A 48 8.07 7.86 4.27
N GLN A 49 7.03 7.26 3.68
CA GLN A 49 5.93 7.96 3.01
C GLN A 49 6.40 9.00 1.99
N ARG A 50 7.12 8.56 0.96
CA ARG A 50 7.63 9.44 -0.11
C ARG A 50 6.52 9.78 -1.09
N PHE A 51 6.22 11.06 -1.24
CA PHE A 51 5.24 11.55 -2.22
C PHE A 51 5.93 11.96 -3.52
N PHE A 52 5.40 11.47 -4.65
CA PHE A 52 5.69 12.02 -5.97
C PHE A 52 4.40 12.58 -6.56
N CYS A 53 4.32 13.90 -6.65
CA CYS A 53 3.12 14.59 -7.10
C CYS A 53 2.80 14.31 -8.58
N GLY A 54 1.55 14.59 -8.96
CA GLY A 54 1.20 14.85 -10.35
C GLY A 54 1.98 16.05 -10.89
N GLU A 55 2.13 16.12 -12.21
CA GLU A 55 2.70 17.29 -12.90
C GLU A 55 1.81 18.53 -12.71
N ASN A 56 0.50 18.31 -12.59
CA ASN A 56 -0.52 19.33 -12.33
C ASN A 56 -1.70 18.74 -11.54
N LEU A 57 -2.72 19.57 -11.28
CA LEU A 57 -3.92 19.21 -10.50
C LEU A 57 -4.80 18.12 -11.13
N GLU A 58 -4.65 17.86 -12.43
CA GLU A 58 -5.42 16.85 -13.18
C GLU A 58 -4.72 15.50 -13.23
N THR A 59 -3.41 15.48 -12.97
CA THR A 59 -2.58 14.27 -13.08
C THR A 59 -2.40 13.56 -11.75
N HIS A 60 -2.38 12.23 -11.79
CA HIS A 60 -2.20 11.42 -10.60
C HIS A 60 -0.72 11.41 -10.13
N GLY A 61 -0.53 11.36 -8.81
CA GLY A 61 0.75 11.15 -8.14
C GLY A 61 0.76 9.79 -7.45
N ILE A 62 1.84 9.51 -6.71
CA ILE A 62 1.96 8.31 -5.88
C ILE A 62 2.45 8.68 -4.48
N ARG A 63 2.15 7.80 -3.52
CA ARG A 63 2.73 7.80 -2.18
C ARG A 63 3.34 6.42 -1.99
N LEU A 64 4.66 6.37 -1.92
CA LEU A 64 5.41 5.17 -1.61
C LEU A 64 5.50 5.01 -0.10
N ASP A 65 5.28 3.81 0.41
CA ASP A 65 5.29 3.54 1.85
C ASP A 65 6.71 3.65 2.40
N VAL A 66 7.68 2.92 1.82
CA VAL A 66 9.07 2.95 2.30
C VAL A 66 10.04 3.12 1.13
N TYR A 67 10.36 4.37 0.82
CA TYR A 67 11.41 4.70 -0.16
C TYR A 67 12.80 4.60 0.47
N LEU A 68 13.70 3.86 -0.17
CA LEU A 68 15.03 3.55 0.31
C LEU A 68 16.05 3.87 -0.77
N ASP A 69 17.06 4.65 -0.43
CA ASP A 69 18.14 5.04 -1.33
C ASP A 69 19.47 4.47 -0.83
N GLU A 70 20.01 3.46 -1.53
CA GLU A 70 21.34 2.92 -1.24
C GLU A 70 22.43 3.76 -1.91
N GLU A 71 23.40 4.18 -1.10
CA GLU A 71 24.54 4.97 -1.56
C GLU A 71 25.35 4.19 -2.62
N ASN A 72 25.43 4.75 -3.83
CA ASN A 72 26.04 4.12 -5.02
C ASN A 72 25.42 2.78 -5.43
N GLY A 73 24.18 2.50 -4.99
CA GLY A 73 23.44 1.30 -5.32
C GLY A 73 22.08 1.60 -5.91
N GLU A 74 21.14 0.72 -5.64
CA GLU A 74 19.78 0.75 -6.17
C GLU A 74 18.85 1.64 -5.33
N ILE A 75 17.73 2.01 -5.95
CA ILE A 75 16.59 2.60 -5.26
C ILE A 75 15.60 1.47 -4.97
N PHE A 76 15.08 1.42 -3.75
CA PHE A 76 14.04 0.48 -3.37
C PHE A 76 12.77 1.18 -2.93
N ASP A 77 11.69 0.46 -3.11
CA ASP A 77 10.40 0.76 -2.53
C ASP A 77 9.87 -0.51 -1.87
N ILE A 78 9.42 -0.43 -0.62
CA ILE A 78 8.78 -1.55 0.08
C ILE A 78 7.35 -1.18 0.41
N GLU A 79 6.43 -1.97 -0.13
CA GLU A 79 4.98 -1.76 -0.10
C GLU A 79 4.31 -2.99 0.55
N PRO A 80 4.06 -2.99 1.87
CA PRO A 80 3.10 -3.93 2.43
C PRO A 80 1.74 -3.71 1.77
N ASP A 81 1.13 -4.77 1.28
CA ASP A 81 -0.15 -4.65 0.58
C ASP A 81 -1.11 -5.75 1.01
N GLN A 82 -2.18 -5.32 1.69
CA GLN A 82 -3.25 -6.19 2.15
C GLN A 82 -4.53 -6.05 1.30
N ASN A 83 -4.47 -5.32 0.18
CA ASN A 83 -5.64 -5.08 -0.68
C ASN A 83 -5.94 -6.30 -1.56
N ASP A 84 -6.65 -7.29 -1.01
CA ASP A 84 -7.00 -8.56 -1.66
C ASP A 84 -8.27 -8.50 -2.54
N GLY A 85 -8.78 -7.29 -2.79
CA GLY A 85 -9.91 -7.05 -3.66
C GLY A 85 -9.60 -7.39 -5.12
N LYS A 86 -10.61 -7.90 -5.84
CA LYS A 86 -10.43 -8.39 -7.21
C LYS A 86 -9.97 -7.29 -8.17
N GLU A 87 -10.47 -6.08 -8.01
CA GLU A 87 -10.14 -4.95 -8.91
C GLU A 87 -8.71 -4.45 -8.65
N GLU A 88 -8.29 -4.44 -7.39
CA GLU A 88 -6.96 -4.09 -6.93
C GLU A 88 -5.93 -5.09 -7.45
N ILE A 89 -6.19 -6.39 -7.32
CA ILE A 89 -5.31 -7.45 -7.86
C ILE A 89 -5.18 -7.32 -9.39
N VAL A 90 -6.29 -7.09 -10.11
CA VAL A 90 -6.26 -6.94 -11.58
C VAL A 90 -5.48 -5.69 -12.02
N SER A 91 -5.54 -4.61 -11.24
CA SER A 91 -4.85 -3.36 -11.55
C SER A 91 -3.41 -3.30 -11.02
N LEU A 92 -3.00 -4.23 -10.15
CA LEU A 92 -1.70 -4.27 -9.49
C LEU A 92 -0.51 -4.13 -10.46
N PRO A 93 -0.41 -4.89 -11.58
CA PRO A 93 0.70 -4.71 -12.53
C PRO A 93 0.77 -3.29 -13.13
N ARG A 94 -0.39 -2.65 -13.35
CA ARG A 94 -0.46 -1.27 -13.86
C ARG A 94 -0.03 -0.26 -12.80
N ARG A 95 -0.39 -0.49 -11.54
CA ARG A 95 0.05 0.31 -10.38
C ARG A 95 1.57 0.28 -10.24
N VAL A 96 2.15 -0.92 -10.25
CA VAL A 96 3.60 -1.12 -10.15
C VAL A 96 4.35 -0.42 -11.29
N ARG A 97 3.88 -0.55 -12.54
CA ARG A 97 4.48 0.16 -13.67
C ARG A 97 4.47 1.68 -13.47
N PHE A 98 3.40 2.22 -12.90
CA PHE A 98 3.30 3.64 -12.61
C PHE A 98 4.25 4.08 -11.49
N TYR A 99 4.52 3.21 -10.51
CA TYR A 99 5.49 3.47 -9.44
C TYR A 99 6.90 3.63 -10.00
N HIS A 100 7.37 2.66 -10.80
CA HIS A 100 8.66 2.74 -11.50
C HIS A 100 8.80 4.06 -12.26
N ALA A 101 7.82 4.40 -13.10
CA ALA A 101 7.85 5.63 -13.90
C ALA A 101 7.98 6.91 -13.03
N LYS A 102 7.30 6.96 -11.88
CA LYS A 102 7.36 8.11 -10.97
C LYS A 102 8.66 8.17 -10.16
N ILE A 103 9.21 7.01 -9.78
CA ILE A 103 10.52 6.93 -9.14
C ILE A 103 11.59 7.43 -10.11
N ASP A 104 11.59 6.95 -11.35
CA ASP A 104 12.55 7.38 -12.38
C ASP A 104 12.44 8.87 -12.68
N ALA A 105 11.21 9.36 -12.89
CA ALA A 105 10.96 10.79 -13.14
C ALA A 105 11.42 11.67 -11.97
N GLY A 106 11.33 11.17 -10.74
CA GLY A 106 11.80 11.86 -9.54
C GLY A 106 13.31 11.81 -9.33
N ASN A 107 14.02 10.92 -10.02
CA ASN A 107 15.46 10.67 -9.84
C ASN A 107 16.30 11.01 -11.08
N LEU A 108 15.70 11.43 -12.20
CA LEU A 108 16.41 11.92 -13.37
C LEU A 108 16.31 13.45 -13.47
N THR A 109 17.44 14.14 -13.27
CA THR A 109 17.44 15.61 -13.31
C THR A 109 17.47 16.12 -14.75
N ALA A 110 16.87 17.29 -14.98
CA ALA A 110 16.94 17.96 -16.28
C ALA A 110 18.41 18.17 -16.71
N GLY A 111 18.77 17.63 -17.88
CA GLY A 111 20.13 17.68 -18.43
C GLY A 111 20.93 16.40 -18.25
N ASP A 112 20.48 15.46 -17.39
CA ASP A 112 21.09 14.14 -17.26
C ASP A 112 20.71 13.22 -18.44
N THR A 113 21.57 12.23 -18.69
CA THR A 113 21.31 11.20 -19.71
C THR A 113 20.58 10.01 -19.10
N TYR A 114 19.78 9.28 -19.88
CA TYR A 114 19.11 8.06 -19.39
C TYR A 114 20.06 7.01 -18.80
N GLY A 115 21.34 6.99 -19.21
CA GLY A 115 22.34 6.08 -18.64
C GLY A 115 22.71 6.36 -17.17
N SER A 116 22.24 7.47 -16.57
CA SER A 116 22.39 7.75 -15.14
C SER A 116 21.20 7.28 -14.30
N LEU A 117 20.15 6.73 -14.91
CA LEU A 117 19.08 6.07 -14.17
C LEU A 117 19.68 4.89 -13.39
N ARG A 118 19.41 4.88 -12.10
CA ARG A 118 19.79 3.77 -11.22
C ARG A 118 18.74 2.67 -11.34
N ASN A 119 19.14 1.45 -11.04
CA ASN A 119 18.19 0.36 -10.94
C ASN A 119 17.17 0.64 -9.84
N VAL A 120 15.91 0.33 -10.12
CA VAL A 120 14.77 0.49 -9.21
C VAL A 120 14.18 -0.88 -8.92
N ILE A 121 14.06 -1.21 -7.63
CA ILE A 121 13.44 -2.46 -7.18
C ILE A 121 12.22 -2.15 -6.31
N VAL A 122 11.03 -2.41 -6.85
CA VAL A 122 9.76 -2.26 -6.12
C VAL A 122 9.38 -3.61 -5.50
N ILE A 123 9.18 -3.64 -4.18
CA ILE A 123 8.98 -4.86 -3.40
C ILE A 123 7.61 -4.81 -2.72
N PHE A 124 6.67 -5.62 -3.20
CA PHE A 124 5.37 -5.80 -2.57
C PHE A 124 5.42 -6.96 -1.58
N ILE A 125 4.94 -6.75 -0.35
CA ILE A 125 4.80 -7.78 0.67
C ILE A 125 3.32 -8.03 0.91
N THR A 126 2.80 -9.14 0.40
CA THR A 126 1.35 -9.39 0.32
C THR A 126 0.91 -10.52 1.26
N THR A 127 -0.25 -10.35 1.87
CA THR A 127 -0.95 -11.41 2.64
C THR A 127 -1.92 -12.24 1.80
N TYR A 128 -2.06 -11.88 0.52
CA TYR A 128 -2.83 -12.57 -0.51
C TYR A 128 -1.91 -13.01 -1.66
N ASP A 129 -2.34 -13.97 -2.46
CA ASP A 129 -1.58 -14.42 -3.63
C ASP A 129 -1.95 -13.56 -4.86
N PRO A 130 -1.08 -12.65 -5.32
CA PRO A 130 -1.40 -11.75 -6.42
C PRO A 130 -1.55 -12.47 -7.77
N PHE A 131 -1.05 -13.69 -7.93
CA PHE A 131 -1.02 -14.39 -9.22
C PHE A 131 -1.63 -15.80 -9.18
N GLY A 132 -2.03 -16.30 -8.02
CA GLY A 132 -2.74 -17.57 -7.87
C GLY A 132 -1.89 -18.83 -8.08
N LEU A 133 -0.55 -18.72 -8.04
CA LEU A 133 0.37 -19.85 -8.21
C LEU A 133 0.98 -20.34 -6.89
N ASN A 134 0.54 -19.79 -5.76
CA ASN A 134 0.97 -20.12 -4.39
C ASN A 134 2.50 -20.02 -4.18
N ARG A 135 3.20 -19.25 -5.01
CA ARG A 135 4.64 -19.02 -4.85
C ARG A 135 4.88 -17.96 -3.80
N MET A 136 5.89 -18.17 -2.96
CA MET A 136 6.30 -17.16 -1.99
C MET A 136 6.97 -15.97 -2.66
N VAL A 137 7.69 -16.19 -3.77
CA VAL A 137 8.42 -15.15 -4.49
C VAL A 137 8.03 -15.15 -5.97
N TYR A 138 7.63 -13.97 -6.45
CA TYR A 138 7.51 -13.66 -7.87
C TYR A 138 8.43 -12.50 -8.20
N THR A 139 9.39 -12.73 -9.09
CA THR A 139 10.27 -11.67 -9.61
C THR A 139 9.87 -11.35 -11.03
N ILE A 140 9.54 -10.09 -11.29
CA ILE A 140 9.09 -9.57 -12.57
C ILE A 140 10.19 -8.64 -13.12
N LYS A 141 10.60 -8.92 -14.36
CA LYS A 141 11.52 -8.10 -15.17
C LYS A 141 10.98 -8.06 -16.60
N ASN A 142 11.37 -7.04 -17.35
CA ASN A 142 11.11 -7.01 -18.79
C ASN A 142 12.04 -8.01 -19.52
N CYS A 143 11.55 -8.57 -20.63
CA CYS A 143 12.32 -9.47 -21.48
C CYS A 143 11.96 -9.26 -22.96
N CYS A 144 12.85 -9.69 -23.86
CA CYS A 144 12.56 -9.74 -25.29
C CYS A 144 11.70 -10.97 -25.59
N ILE A 145 10.59 -10.77 -26.32
CA ILE A 145 9.65 -11.85 -26.66
C ILE A 145 10.21 -12.70 -27.81
N GLU A 146 10.83 -12.05 -28.80
CA GLU A 146 11.34 -12.69 -30.00
C GLU A 146 12.63 -13.49 -29.74
N VAL A 147 13.42 -13.05 -28.75
CA VAL A 147 14.69 -13.68 -28.35
C VAL A 147 14.73 -13.76 -26.81
N PRO A 148 14.07 -14.76 -26.20
CA PRO A 148 13.97 -14.87 -24.74
C PRO A 148 15.32 -14.97 -24.01
N GLU A 149 16.37 -15.41 -24.70
CA GLU A 149 17.73 -15.51 -24.17
C GLU A 149 18.49 -14.18 -24.18
N LEU A 150 17.95 -13.13 -24.83
CA LEU A 150 18.54 -11.81 -24.81
C LEU A 150 18.36 -11.18 -23.42
N GLU A 151 19.47 -10.92 -22.75
CA GLU A 151 19.48 -10.13 -21.52
C GLU A 151 18.98 -8.70 -21.81
N TYR A 152 17.87 -8.34 -21.17
CA TYR A 152 17.27 -7.00 -21.25
C TYR A 152 17.31 -6.38 -19.85
N GLU A 153 18.44 -5.76 -19.52
CA GLU A 153 18.66 -5.11 -18.22
C GLU A 153 18.33 -3.61 -18.33
N ASP A 154 17.05 -3.28 -18.21
CA ASP A 154 16.55 -1.90 -18.15
C ASP A 154 16.58 -1.28 -16.75
N GLY A 155 17.06 -2.03 -15.76
CA GLY A 155 17.18 -1.61 -14.36
C GLY A 155 15.88 -1.67 -13.57
N ALA A 156 14.74 -2.05 -14.18
CA ALA A 156 13.45 -2.14 -13.49
C ALA A 156 13.17 -3.57 -13.02
N GLN A 157 13.02 -3.76 -11.71
CA GLN A 157 12.64 -5.04 -11.12
C GLN A 157 11.47 -4.88 -10.15
N THR A 158 10.56 -5.85 -10.15
CA THR A 158 9.54 -5.95 -9.12
C THR A 158 9.60 -7.30 -8.45
N ILE A 159 9.49 -7.32 -7.12
CA ILE A 159 9.42 -8.54 -6.32
C ILE A 159 8.09 -8.54 -5.58
N PHE A 160 7.27 -9.57 -5.78
CA PHE A 160 6.11 -9.84 -4.92
C PHE A 160 6.47 -10.97 -3.96
N LEU A 161 6.32 -10.69 -2.67
CA LEU A 161 6.58 -11.59 -1.56
C LEU A 161 5.24 -11.96 -0.92
N TYR A 162 4.70 -13.11 -1.28
CA TYR A 162 3.47 -13.64 -0.69
C TYR A 162 3.80 -14.38 0.61
N THR A 163 3.44 -13.78 1.75
CA THR A 163 3.84 -14.25 3.09
C THR A 163 3.35 -15.67 3.42
N ARG A 164 2.25 -16.10 2.79
CA ARG A 164 1.66 -17.44 2.99
C ARG A 164 1.99 -18.43 1.87
N GLY A 165 2.79 -18.02 0.89
CA GLY A 165 3.19 -18.84 -0.25
C GLY A 165 4.00 -20.06 0.18
N ARG A 166 3.83 -21.17 -0.53
CA ARG A 166 4.48 -22.47 -0.20
C ARG A 166 5.34 -23.01 -1.32
N GLU A 167 5.20 -22.48 -2.53
CA GLU A 167 5.96 -22.88 -3.71
C GLU A 167 7.20 -22.00 -3.95
N GLY A 168 8.17 -22.52 -4.70
CA GLY A 168 9.32 -21.77 -5.22
C GLY A 168 10.64 -21.91 -4.46
N ASN A 169 10.69 -22.69 -3.37
CA ASN A 169 11.90 -23.01 -2.60
C ASN A 169 12.82 -21.80 -2.27
N PRO A 170 12.29 -20.69 -1.73
CA PRO A 170 13.14 -19.56 -1.33
C PRO A 170 14.07 -19.91 -0.17
N PRO A 171 15.12 -19.12 0.08
CA PRO A 171 16.02 -19.32 1.21
C PRO A 171 15.28 -19.30 2.55
N GLU A 172 15.75 -20.10 3.50
CA GLU A 172 15.09 -20.31 4.78
C GLU A 172 14.96 -19.01 5.59
N GLU A 173 15.98 -18.13 5.51
CA GLU A 173 15.95 -16.82 6.17
C GLU A 173 14.79 -15.94 5.65
N LEU A 174 14.52 -15.95 4.34
CA LEU A 174 13.40 -15.20 3.76
C LEU A 174 12.05 -15.76 4.22
N LYS A 175 11.90 -17.09 4.27
CA LYS A 175 10.67 -17.73 4.79
C LYS A 175 10.39 -17.30 6.23
N GLN A 176 11.43 -17.34 7.07
CA GLN A 176 11.31 -16.97 8.48
C GLN A 176 11.02 -15.48 8.66
N LEU A 177 11.63 -14.61 7.84
CA LEU A 177 11.32 -13.19 7.82
C LEU A 177 9.85 -12.94 7.44
N LEU A 178 9.37 -13.51 6.33
CA LEU A 178 7.99 -13.28 5.88
C LEU A 178 6.95 -13.80 6.88
N HIS A 179 7.20 -14.98 7.46
CA HIS A 179 6.37 -15.51 8.55
C HIS A 179 6.35 -14.57 9.76
N TYR A 180 7.51 -14.04 10.17
CA TYR A 180 7.61 -13.06 11.25
C TYR A 180 6.93 -11.72 10.91
N MET A 181 7.01 -11.26 9.65
CA MET A 181 6.39 -10.00 9.24
C MET A 181 4.87 -10.05 9.37
N GLU A 182 4.24 -11.18 9.02
CA GLU A 182 2.80 -11.39 9.23
C GLU A 182 2.45 -11.72 10.69
N HIS A 183 3.38 -12.31 11.45
CA HIS A 183 3.16 -12.72 12.83
C HIS A 183 4.24 -12.21 13.79
N SER A 184 4.33 -10.89 13.97
CA SER A 184 5.43 -10.21 14.66
C SER A 184 5.46 -10.40 16.18
N SER A 185 5.76 -11.63 16.62
CA SER A 185 5.88 -12.04 18.02
C SER A 185 7.25 -12.66 18.31
N ILE A 186 7.61 -12.74 19.59
CA ILE A 186 8.91 -13.31 20.01
C ILE A 186 9.01 -14.80 19.67
N GLU A 187 7.89 -15.54 19.71
CA GLU A 187 7.83 -16.97 19.37
C GLU A 187 8.15 -17.21 17.90
N ASN A 188 7.81 -16.26 17.03
CA ASN A 188 8.10 -16.33 15.59
C ASN A 188 9.47 -15.71 15.24
N ALA A 189 10.18 -15.12 16.20
CA ALA A 189 11.55 -14.63 16.03
C ALA A 189 12.56 -15.78 16.25
N SER A 190 12.62 -16.71 15.31
CA SER A 190 13.35 -17.98 15.45
C SER A 190 14.88 -17.86 15.42
N THR A 191 15.42 -16.79 14.82
CA THR A 191 16.88 -16.57 14.69
C THR A 191 17.34 -15.39 15.53
N GLU A 192 18.66 -15.30 15.79
CA GLU A 192 19.23 -14.15 16.51
C GLU A 192 19.01 -12.83 15.75
N ASN A 193 19.01 -12.86 14.41
CA ASN A 193 18.72 -11.67 13.62
C ASN A 193 17.24 -11.28 13.73
N LEU A 194 16.30 -12.23 13.65
CA LEU A 194 14.89 -11.93 13.88
C LEU A 194 14.62 -11.46 15.31
N LYS A 195 15.32 -11.98 16.32
CA LYS A 195 15.22 -11.47 17.70
C LYS A 195 15.76 -10.04 17.83
N LYS A 196 16.76 -9.65 17.05
CA LYS A 196 17.20 -8.24 16.96
C LYS A 196 16.10 -7.38 16.32
N LEU A 197 15.53 -7.82 15.18
CA LEU A 197 14.40 -7.13 14.56
C LEU A 197 13.21 -7.02 15.52
N HIS A 198 12.87 -8.07 16.24
CA HIS A 198 11.78 -8.07 17.21
C HIS A 198 12.00 -7.10 18.37
N ARG A 199 13.23 -6.98 18.87
CA ARG A 199 13.58 -5.94 19.85
C ARG A 199 13.36 -4.53 19.30
N MET A 200 13.72 -4.27 18.04
CA MET A 200 13.46 -2.99 17.37
C MET A 200 11.95 -2.72 17.24
N VAL A 201 11.17 -3.70 16.77
CA VAL A 201 9.71 -3.61 16.67
C VAL A 201 9.07 -3.32 18.03
N THR A 202 9.49 -4.05 19.07
CA THR A 202 8.97 -3.88 20.42
C THR A 202 9.32 -2.51 21.00
N ALA A 203 10.53 -2.01 20.73
CA ALA A 203 10.93 -0.68 21.17
C ALA A 203 10.09 0.41 20.49
N VAL A 204 9.80 0.28 19.18
CA VAL A 204 8.94 1.19 18.43
C VAL A 204 7.49 1.16 18.94
N LYS A 205 6.93 -0.02 19.21
CA LYS A 205 5.58 -0.16 19.78
C LYS A 205 5.45 0.50 21.17
N ARG A 206 6.54 0.50 21.95
CA ARG A 206 6.61 1.11 23.30
C ARG A 206 7.00 2.57 23.30
N ASP A 207 7.34 3.14 22.14
CA ASP A 207 7.66 4.55 22.03
C ASP A 207 6.37 5.38 22.19
N GLY A 208 6.38 6.30 23.16
CA GLY A 208 5.24 7.15 23.46
C GLY A 208 4.84 8.08 22.31
N GLU A 209 5.79 8.54 21.50
CA GLU A 209 5.49 9.37 20.32
C GLU A 209 4.77 8.55 19.24
N VAL A 210 5.21 7.30 19.02
CA VAL A 210 4.57 6.36 18.10
C VAL A 210 3.17 5.99 18.61
N GLY A 211 3.02 5.72 19.90
CA GLY A 211 1.72 5.47 20.53
C GLY A 211 0.74 6.63 20.36
N LEU A 212 1.21 7.87 20.55
CA LEU A 212 0.40 9.07 20.33
C LEU A 212 0.02 9.25 18.85
N ALA A 213 0.96 8.99 17.93
CA ALA A 213 0.71 9.05 16.49
C ALA A 213 -0.33 8.00 16.08
N TYR A 214 -0.25 6.78 16.63
CA TYR A 214 -1.20 5.70 16.36
C TYR A 214 -2.61 6.08 16.83
N MET A 215 -2.74 6.57 18.07
CA MET A 215 -4.02 7.00 18.61
C MET A 215 -4.68 8.10 17.76
N LYS A 216 -3.90 9.07 17.27
CA LYS A 216 -4.39 10.11 16.35
C LYS A 216 -4.82 9.54 15.00
N SER A 217 -4.07 8.58 14.44
CA SER A 217 -4.44 7.91 13.19
C SER A 217 -5.75 7.13 13.35
N PHE A 218 -5.90 6.42 14.47
CA PHE A 218 -7.11 5.68 14.83
C PHE A 218 -8.33 6.60 14.98
N GLU A 219 -8.22 7.69 15.74
CA GLU A 219 -9.31 8.67 15.91
C GLU A 219 -9.75 9.28 14.58
N ARG A 220 -8.80 9.49 13.66
CA ARG A 220 -9.06 10.00 12.32
C ARG A 220 -9.78 8.97 11.46
N GLU A 221 -9.33 7.72 11.45
CA GLU A 221 -9.96 6.63 10.71
C GLU A 221 -11.39 6.38 11.18
N GLU A 222 -11.61 6.31 12.49
CA GLU A 222 -12.97 6.14 13.05
C GLU A 222 -13.89 7.30 12.68
N ARG A 223 -13.38 8.53 12.65
CA ARG A 223 -14.16 9.69 12.20
C ARG A 223 -14.54 9.58 10.72
N ILE A 224 -13.58 9.21 9.86
CA ILE A 224 -13.82 9.05 8.42
C ILE A 224 -14.81 7.91 8.18
N ARG A 225 -14.63 6.76 8.84
CA ARG A 225 -15.55 5.62 8.74
C ARG A 225 -16.96 6.00 9.14
N ARG A 226 -17.12 6.70 10.27
CA ARG A 226 -18.42 7.17 10.74
C ARG A 226 -19.06 8.15 9.75
N GLN A 227 -18.29 9.09 9.21
CA GLN A 227 -18.78 10.01 8.17
C GLN A 227 -19.23 9.24 6.93
N GLY A 228 -18.44 8.28 6.45
CA GLY A 228 -18.80 7.44 5.31
C GLY A 228 -20.04 6.57 5.56
N GLU A 229 -20.24 6.06 6.78
CA GLU A 229 -21.47 5.32 7.14
C GLU A 229 -22.70 6.23 7.20
N GLU A 230 -22.56 7.45 7.73
CA GLU A 230 -23.63 8.44 7.77
C GLU A 230 -24.00 8.90 6.34
N GLU A 231 -23.00 9.16 5.49
CA GLU A 231 -23.19 9.48 4.07
C GLU A 231 -23.82 8.32 3.30
N GLY A 232 -23.32 7.09 3.45
CA GLY A 232 -23.86 5.92 2.77
C GLY A 232 -25.29 5.57 3.20
N LYS A 233 -25.66 5.77 4.46
CA LYS A 233 -27.06 5.64 4.91
C LYS A 233 -27.96 6.67 4.25
N LYS A 234 -27.48 7.91 4.13
CA LYS A 234 -28.22 8.98 3.47
C LYS A 234 -28.40 8.69 1.98
N GLU A 235 -27.33 8.33 1.28
CA GLU A 235 -27.40 7.96 -0.14
C GLU A 235 -28.31 6.75 -0.38
N GLY A 236 -28.24 5.73 0.48
CA GLY A 236 -29.13 4.56 0.40
C GLY A 236 -30.60 4.90 0.62
N LEU A 237 -30.91 5.87 1.49
CA LEU A 237 -32.28 6.36 1.69
C LEU A 237 -32.76 7.16 0.46
N GLU A 238 -31.94 8.07 -0.06
CA GLU A 238 -32.20 8.82 -1.30
C GLU A 238 -32.51 7.87 -2.47
N GLU A 239 -31.62 6.91 -2.72
CA GLU A 239 -31.77 5.92 -3.77
C GLU A 239 -33.00 5.02 -3.54
N GLY A 240 -33.26 4.63 -2.30
CA GLY A 240 -34.42 3.82 -1.91
C GLY A 240 -35.75 4.51 -2.20
N ILE A 241 -35.88 5.80 -1.85
CA ILE A 241 -37.07 6.62 -2.14
C ILE A 241 -37.30 6.67 -3.66
N ILE A 242 -36.26 6.95 -4.44
CA ILE A 242 -36.38 7.08 -5.91
C ILE A 242 -36.73 5.75 -6.55
N LYS A 243 -35.99 4.68 -6.24
CA LYS A 243 -36.21 3.35 -6.82
C LYS A 243 -37.60 2.82 -6.50
N LEU A 244 -38.06 2.95 -5.25
CA LEU A 244 -39.39 2.49 -4.84
C LEU A 244 -40.48 3.32 -5.52
N SER A 245 -40.33 4.65 -5.54
CA SER A 245 -41.34 5.54 -6.15
C SER A 245 -41.48 5.28 -7.65
N ARG A 246 -40.36 5.12 -8.38
CA ARG A 246 -40.39 4.74 -9.80
C ARG A 246 -41.03 3.37 -10.02
N LYS A 247 -40.72 2.38 -9.18
CA LYS A 247 -41.34 1.05 -9.25
C LYS A 247 -42.86 1.09 -9.04
N LEU A 248 -43.34 2.05 -8.25
CA LEU A 248 -44.76 2.32 -8.02
C LEU A 248 -45.40 3.22 -9.09
N GLY A 249 -44.66 3.62 -10.13
CA GLY A 249 -45.17 4.46 -11.21
C GLY A 249 -45.43 5.91 -10.82
N LYS A 250 -44.69 6.44 -9.85
CA LYS A 250 -44.80 7.83 -9.39
C LYS A 250 -44.13 8.78 -10.37
N GLU A 251 -44.78 9.92 -10.61
CA GLU A 251 -44.25 11.02 -11.42
C GLU A 251 -43.16 11.79 -10.65
N ASP A 252 -42.24 12.43 -11.37
CA ASP A 252 -41.10 13.15 -10.77
C ASP A 252 -41.53 14.20 -9.73
N THR A 253 -42.68 14.86 -9.92
CA THR A 253 -43.22 15.81 -8.93
C THR A 253 -43.60 15.16 -7.61
N GLU A 254 -44.10 13.92 -7.63
CA GLU A 254 -44.41 13.15 -6.42
C GLU A 254 -43.12 12.68 -5.75
N ILE A 255 -42.14 12.22 -6.53
CA ILE A 255 -40.82 11.80 -6.01
C ILE A 255 -40.13 12.96 -5.31
N LEU A 256 -40.21 14.17 -5.87
CA LEU A 256 -39.68 15.39 -5.23
C LEU A 256 -40.37 15.69 -3.90
N SER A 257 -41.67 15.45 -3.76
CA SER A 257 -42.38 15.62 -2.47
C SER A 257 -41.85 14.62 -1.45
N PHE A 258 -41.76 13.32 -1.82
CA PHE A 258 -41.25 12.28 -0.92
C PHE A 258 -39.81 12.55 -0.48
N LEU A 259 -38.93 13.00 -1.39
CA LEU A 259 -37.56 13.38 -1.04
C LEU A 259 -37.54 14.55 -0.05
N GLN A 260 -38.36 15.58 -0.24
CA GLN A 260 -38.42 16.72 0.68
C GLN A 260 -38.96 16.33 2.06
N GLU A 261 -40.01 15.50 2.11
CA GLU A 261 -40.65 15.07 3.35
C GLU A 261 -39.77 14.09 4.14
N GLU A 262 -39.27 13.03 3.50
CA GLU A 262 -38.52 11.96 4.18
C GLU A 262 -37.11 12.42 4.58
N LEU A 263 -36.47 13.27 3.75
CA LEU A 263 -35.12 13.76 4.03
C LEU A 263 -35.10 15.12 4.74
N GLN A 264 -36.27 15.76 4.92
CA GLN A 264 -36.41 17.09 5.51
C GLN A 264 -35.51 18.14 4.82
N ILE A 265 -35.51 18.13 3.48
CA ILE A 265 -34.67 18.98 2.63
C ILE A 265 -35.51 19.95 1.79
N GLY A 266 -34.89 21.01 1.31
CA GLY A 266 -35.54 21.96 0.40
C GLY A 266 -35.64 21.45 -1.05
N GLU A 267 -36.57 22.02 -1.82
CA GLU A 267 -36.85 21.64 -3.21
C GLU A 267 -35.61 21.61 -4.12
N GLY A 268 -34.71 22.60 -3.98
CA GLY A 268 -33.48 22.67 -4.78
C GLY A 268 -32.44 21.59 -4.45
N GLN A 269 -32.51 20.96 -3.27
CA GLN A 269 -31.69 19.79 -2.94
C GLN A 269 -32.37 18.52 -3.45
N ALA A 270 -33.69 18.39 -3.28
CA ALA A 270 -34.45 17.26 -3.80
C ALA A 270 -34.33 17.11 -5.33
N LYS A 271 -34.35 18.24 -6.07
CA LYS A 271 -34.12 18.25 -7.53
C LYS A 271 -32.76 17.71 -7.92
N ARG A 272 -31.69 18.17 -7.25
CA ARG A 272 -30.32 17.70 -7.50
C ARG A 272 -30.16 16.20 -7.19
N ILE A 273 -30.80 15.72 -6.14
CA ILE A 273 -30.81 14.29 -5.80
C ILE A 273 -31.53 13.51 -6.89
N LEU A 274 -32.73 13.95 -7.32
CA LEU A 274 -33.47 13.25 -8.37
C LEU A 274 -32.70 13.19 -9.69
N GLU A 275 -32.03 14.28 -10.09
CA GLU A 275 -31.16 14.36 -11.27
C GLU A 275 -29.96 13.39 -11.19
N LYS A 276 -29.39 13.16 -10.00
CA LYS A 276 -28.27 12.20 -9.79
C LYS A 276 -28.65 10.77 -10.19
N TYR A 277 -29.94 10.42 -10.13
CA TYR A 277 -30.44 9.07 -10.39
C TYR A 277 -31.30 8.96 -11.66
N GLN A 278 -31.36 9.97 -12.53
CA GLN A 278 -31.97 9.85 -13.87
C GLN A 278 -31.12 8.99 -14.80
#